data_AF-A0A850LUL9-F1
#
_entry.id   AF-A0A850LUL9-F1
#
_cell.length_a   1.000
_cell.length_b   1.000
_cell.length_c   1.000
_cell.angle_alpha   90.00
_cell.angle_beta   90.00
_cell.angle_gamma   90.00
#
_symmetry.space_group_name_H-M   'P 1'
#
loop_
_entity.id
_entity.type
_entity.pdbx_description
1 polymer ?
#
loop_
_entity_poly.entity_id
_entity_poly.type
_entity_poly.pdbx_seq_one_letter_code
_entity_poly.pdbx_strand_id
1 'polypeptide(L)' 'INEWGSIKEAQQGIDKWICNYNYFYPHSMLNDLSPVEFEQLYTKQKAA' A
#
# COMPACT_ATOMS: atom_id res chain seq x y z
N ILE A 1 -19.87 12.80 -12.89
CA ILE A 1 -19.75 12.96 -11.43
C ILE A 1 -18.28 13.19 -11.15
N ASN A 2 -17.91 14.28 -10.50
CA ASN A 2 -16.54 14.45 -10.02
C ASN A 2 -16.51 13.87 -8.61
N GLU A 3 -15.66 12.89 -8.37
CA GLU A 3 -15.55 12.21 -7.07
C GLU A 3 -14.94 13.12 -5.99
N TRP A 4 -14.29 14.21 -6.40
CA TRP A 4 -13.55 15.10 -5.51
C TRP A 4 -13.96 16.56 -5.72
N GLY A 5 -14.08 17.31 -4.62
CA GLY A 5 -14.39 18.74 -4.61
C GLY A 5 -13.19 19.64 -4.86
N SER A 6 -11.95 19.12 -4.81
CA SER A 6 -10.73 19.85 -5.16
C SER A 6 -9.56 18.91 -5.48
N ILE A 7 -8.51 19.45 -6.11
CA ILE A 7 -7.24 18.73 -6.31
C ILE A 7 -6.60 18.30 -4.99
N LYS A 8 -6.69 19.16 -3.96
CA LYS A 8 -6.15 18.84 -2.63
C LYS A 8 -6.86 17.63 -2.01
N GLU A 9 -8.17 17.56 -2.15
CA GLU A 9 -8.97 16.43 -1.67
C GLU A 9 -8.64 15.15 -2.44
N ALA A 10 -8.51 15.23 -3.76
CA ALA A 10 -8.08 14.10 -4.58
C ALA A 10 -6.70 13.58 -4.15
N GLN A 11 -5.75 14.48 -3.89
CA GLN A 11 -4.43 14.09 -3.39
C GLN A 11 -4.52 13.34 -2.06
N GLN A 12 -5.32 13.83 -1.11
CA GLN A 12 -5.51 13.16 0.18
C GLN A 12 -6.15 11.77 0.03
N GLY A 13 -7.10 11.62 -0.89
CA GLY A 13 -7.71 10.35 -1.22
C GLY A 13 -6.69 9.35 -1.78
N ILE A 14 -5.86 9.81 -2.72
CA ILE A 14 -4.79 9.00 -3.33
C ILE A 14 -3.75 8.61 -2.27
N ASP A 15 -3.29 9.55 -1.44
CA ASP A 15 -2.29 9.28 -0.39
C ASP A 15 -2.81 8.23 0.60
N LYS A 16 -4.09 8.33 0.99
CA LYS A 16 -4.74 7.35 1.86
C LYS A 16 -4.83 5.98 1.19
N TRP A 17 -5.17 5.94 -0.10
CA TRP A 17 -5.23 4.69 -0.86
C TRP A 17 -3.85 4.03 -0.97
N ILE A 18 -2.81 4.80 -1.30
CA ILE A 18 -1.42 4.30 -1.38
C ILE A 18 -0.98 3.72 -0.03
N CYS A 19 -1.25 4.43 1.07
CA CYS A 19 -0.94 3.94 2.41
C CYS A 19 -1.67 2.63 2.70
N ASN A 20 -2.97 2.57 2.41
CA ASN A 20 -3.75 1.35 2.64
C ASN A 20 -3.27 0.16 1.81
N TYR A 21 -3.00 0.39 0.53
CA TYR A 21 -2.50 -0.64 -0.38
C TYR A 21 -1.18 -1.23 0.12
N ASN A 22 -0.23 -0.38 0.52
CA ASN A 22 1.11 -0.84 0.86
C ASN A 22 1.24 -1.44 2.27
N TYR A 23 0.44 -0.97 3.24
CA TYR A 23 0.58 -1.35 4.65
C TYR A 23 -0.47 -2.32 5.15
N PHE A 24 -1.68 -2.33 4.55
CA PHE A 24 -2.82 -3.01 5.15
C PHE A 24 -3.56 -3.97 4.21
N TYR A 25 -3.35 -3.89 2.91
CA TYR A 25 -4.04 -4.74 1.95
C TYR A 25 -3.17 -5.95 1.55
N PRO A 26 -3.56 -7.18 1.92
CA PRO A 26 -2.83 -8.37 1.52
C PRO A 26 -3.04 -8.70 0.04
N HIS A 27 -2.00 -9.19 -0.60
CA HIS A 27 -2.04 -9.64 -1.99
C HIS A 27 -1.77 -11.13 -2.10
N SER A 28 -2.64 -11.86 -2.80
CA SER A 28 -2.45 -13.29 -3.08
C SER A 28 -1.13 -13.59 -3.82
N MET A 29 -0.68 -12.67 -4.69
CA MET A 29 0.62 -12.79 -5.37
C MET A 29 1.83 -12.61 -4.44
N LEU A 30 1.63 -12.05 -3.24
CA LEU A 30 2.66 -11.84 -2.22
C LEU A 30 2.51 -12.84 -1.06
N ASN A 31 1.92 -14.01 -1.30
CA ASN A 31 1.59 -15.01 -0.28
C ASN A 31 0.69 -14.46 0.83
N ASP A 32 -0.34 -13.70 0.44
CA ASP A 32 -1.30 -13.07 1.35
C ASP A 32 -0.66 -12.10 2.35
N LEU A 33 0.40 -11.41 1.92
CA LEU A 33 1.05 -10.32 2.67
C LEU A 33 0.77 -8.97 2.02
N SER A 34 0.83 -7.90 2.81
CA SER A 34 0.97 -6.55 2.27
C SER A 34 2.35 -6.37 1.63
N PRO A 35 2.51 -5.39 0.71
CA PRO A 35 3.80 -5.07 0.11
C PRO A 35 4.92 -4.80 1.14
N VAL A 36 4.59 -4.07 2.21
CA VAL A 36 5.56 -3.77 3.29
C VAL A 36 5.96 -5.02 4.06
N GLU A 37 5.01 -5.89 4.43
CA GLU A 37 5.33 -7.14 5.13
C GLU A 37 6.20 -8.05 4.25
N PHE A 38 5.88 -8.14 2.95
CA PHE A 38 6.66 -8.90 2.00
C PHE A 38 8.12 -8.39 1.90
N GLU A 39 8.31 -7.08 1.78
CA GLU A 39 9.65 -6.46 1.74
C GLU A 39 10.44 -6.73 3.02
N GLN A 40 9.79 -6.63 4.19
CA GLN A 40 10.43 -6.91 5.47
C GLN A 40 10.90 -8.35 5.59
N LEU A 41 10.08 -9.33 5.15
CA LEU A 41 10.47 -10.73 5.14
C LEU A 41 11.62 -10.99 4.17
N TYR A 42 11.56 -10.41 2.97
CA TYR A 42 12.62 -10.54 1.97
C TYR A 42 13.96 -9.96 2.48
N THR A 43 13.91 -8.79 3.11
CA THR A 43 15.10 -8.12 3.66
C THR A 43 15.71 -8.94 4.80
N LYS A 44 14.89 -9.51 5.68
CA LYS A 44 15.36 -10.41 6.76
C LYS A 44 16.04 -11.66 6.19
N GLN A 45 15.48 -12.25 5.14
CA GLN A 45 16.08 -13.42 4.48
C GLN A 45 17.42 -13.10 3.82
N LYS A 46 17.56 -11.91 3.21
CA LYS A 46 18.82 -11.49 2.58
C LYS A 46 19.92 -11.16 3.59
N ALA A 47 19.56 -10.77 4.81
CA ALA A 47 20.49 -10.42 5.87
C ALA A 47 20.99 -11.62 6.70
N ALA A 48 20.41 -12.81 6.51
CA ALA A 48 20.76 -14.06 7.17
C ALA A 48 21.66 -14.92 6.28
#